data_AF-U5CV36-F1
#
_entry.id   AF-U5CV36-F1
#
_cell.length_a   1.000
_cell.length_b   1.000
_cell.length_c   1.000
_cell.angle_alpha   90.00
_cell.angle_beta   90.00
_cell.angle_gamma   90.00
#
_symmetry.space_group_name_H-M   'P 1'
#
loop_
_entity.id
_entity.type
_entity.pdbx_description
1 polymer ?
#
loop_
_entity_poly.entity_id
_entity_poly.type
_entity_poly.pdbx_seq_one_letter_code
_entity_poly.pdbx_strand_id
1 'polypeptide(L)'
;MIHKIDYQLDDFLNYCKEKNLSLKTIASYEQTLRLFIRYLYDTYKIVDAKDVKEDMIRNYIRYLQERGKYTITADERTKMINFPDNREDYGKKISVATINNYLRNIKVFFNFLVEFREIRNNPTKKNKSIKTGKKVS
;
A
#
# COMPACT_ATOMS: atom_id res chain seq x y z
N MET A 1 -10.33 9.69 14.65
CA MET A 1 -9.32 10.77 14.57
C MET A 1 -8.64 10.63 13.23
N ILE A 2 -8.58 11.69 12.42
CA ILE A 2 -7.86 11.67 11.13
C ILE A 2 -6.37 11.92 11.44
N HIS A 3 -5.47 11.11 10.89
CA HIS A 3 -4.03 11.19 11.15
C HIS A 3 -3.31 12.01 10.08
N LYS A 4 -2.11 12.56 10.39
CA LYS A 4 -1.32 13.37 9.45
C LYS A 4 -1.04 12.62 8.13
N ILE A 5 -0.82 11.31 8.22
CA ILE A 5 -0.61 10.44 7.05
C ILE A 5 -1.84 10.32 6.14
N ASP A 6 -3.05 10.50 6.66
CA ASP A 6 -4.27 10.52 5.84
C ASP A 6 -4.33 11.78 4.98
N TYR A 7 -3.99 12.94 5.54
CA TYR A 7 -3.86 14.19 4.78
C TYR A 7 -2.76 14.10 3.71
N GLN A 8 -1.62 13.51 4.06
CA GLN A 8 -0.53 13.28 3.11
C GLN A 8 -0.97 12.37 1.94
N LEU A 9 -1.81 11.37 2.21
CA LEU A 9 -2.42 10.55 1.16
C LEU A 9 -3.37 11.38 0.29
N ASP A 10 -4.24 12.19 0.88
CA ASP A 10 -5.18 13.01 0.13
C ASP A 10 -4.46 14.02 -0.78
N ASP A 11 -3.40 14.66 -0.29
CA ASP A 11 -2.53 15.56 -1.07
C ASP A 11 -1.90 14.81 -2.26
N PHE A 12 -1.39 13.59 -2.03
CA PHE A 12 -0.84 12.76 -3.08
C PHE A 12 -1.88 12.37 -4.14
N LEU A 13 -3.11 12.02 -3.73
CA LEU A 13 -4.17 11.66 -4.66
C LEU A 13 -4.63 12.88 -5.48
N ASN A 14 -4.65 14.07 -4.89
CA ASN A 14 -4.92 15.32 -5.61
C ASN A 14 -3.81 15.64 -6.61
N TYR A 15 -2.54 15.51 -6.22
CA TYR A 15 -1.41 15.62 -7.15
C TYR A 15 -1.53 14.66 -8.33
N CYS A 16 -1.96 13.41 -8.09
CA CYS A 16 -2.17 12.45 -9.16
C CYS A 16 -3.29 12.85 -10.13
N LYS A 17 -4.35 13.52 -9.64
CA LYS A 17 -5.41 14.10 -10.48
C LYS A 17 -4.89 15.26 -11.32
N GLU A 18 -4.11 16.17 -10.73
CA GLU A 18 -3.48 17.29 -11.43
C GLU A 18 -2.53 16.82 -12.54
N LYS A 19 -1.87 15.67 -12.33
CA LYS A 19 -1.06 14.99 -13.35
C LYS A 19 -1.87 14.24 -14.42
N ASN A 20 -3.20 14.35 -14.40
CA ASN A 20 -4.12 13.67 -15.33
C ASN A 20 -3.94 12.15 -15.37
N LEU A 21 -3.60 11.53 -14.23
CA LEU A 21 -3.58 10.07 -14.15
C LEU A 21 -5.01 9.51 -14.28
N SER A 22 -5.13 8.32 -14.88
CA SER A 22 -6.42 7.67 -15.01
C SER A 22 -7.07 7.42 -13.64
N LEU A 23 -8.40 7.49 -13.58
CA LEU A 23 -9.16 7.16 -12.36
C LEU A 23 -8.82 5.77 -11.82
N LYS A 24 -8.56 4.81 -12.73
CA LYS A 24 -8.15 3.44 -12.36
C LYS A 24 -6.78 3.42 -11.66
N THR A 25 -5.83 4.23 -12.13
CA THR A 25 -4.51 4.35 -11.51
C THR A 25 -4.63 4.97 -10.12
N ILE A 26 -5.41 6.05 -9.99
CA ILE A 26 -5.64 6.74 -8.71
C ILE A 26 -6.31 5.80 -7.70
N ALA A 27 -7.35 5.07 -8.11
CA ALA A 27 -8.03 4.09 -7.25
C ALA A 27 -7.08 2.95 -6.79
N SER A 28 -6.18 2.50 -7.67
CA SER A 28 -5.16 1.50 -7.33
C SER A 28 -4.16 2.02 -6.30
N TYR A 29 -3.75 3.28 -6.42
CA TYR A 29 -2.91 3.95 -5.43
C TYR A 29 -3.62 4.07 -4.09
N GLU A 30 -4.82 4.66 -4.07
CA GLU A 30 -5.61 4.85 -2.86
C GLU A 30 -5.82 3.54 -2.11
N GLN A 31 -6.31 2.50 -2.78
CA GLN A 31 -6.58 1.21 -2.16
C GLN A 31 -5.31 0.62 -1.53
N THR A 32 -4.19 0.67 -2.26
CA THR A 32 -2.92 0.14 -1.76
C THR A 32 -2.43 0.91 -0.53
N LEU A 33 -2.48 2.24 -0.60
CA LEU A 33 -1.94 3.11 0.43
C LEU A 33 -2.81 3.09 1.69
N ARG A 34 -4.14 3.03 1.58
CA ARG A 34 -5.03 2.84 2.74
C ARG A 34 -4.75 1.54 3.49
N LEU A 35 -4.52 0.43 2.78
CA LEU A 35 -4.13 -0.85 3.40
C LEU A 35 -2.79 -0.74 4.14
N PHE A 36 -1.82 -0.07 3.52
CA PHE A 36 -0.50 0.13 4.13
C PHE A 36 -0.55 1.05 5.36
N ILE A 37 -1.25 2.18 5.28
CA ILE A 37 -1.48 3.11 6.39
C ILE A 37 -2.17 2.40 7.56
N ARG A 38 -3.21 1.61 7.26
CA ARG A 38 -3.89 0.81 8.28
C ARG A 38 -2.94 -0.15 8.98
N TYR A 39 -2.11 -0.88 8.23
CA TYR A 39 -1.10 -1.76 8.80
C TYR A 39 -0.10 -1.02 9.69
N LEU A 40 0.38 0.15 9.25
CA LEU A 40 1.30 0.99 10.01
C LEU A 40 0.70 1.46 11.34
N TYR A 41 -0.56 1.88 11.33
CA TYR A 41 -1.25 2.28 12.55
C TYR A 41 -1.52 1.11 13.49
N ASP A 42 -2.04 -0.01 12.96
CA ASP A 42 -2.39 -1.17 13.77
C ASP A 42 -1.16 -1.78 14.45
N THR A 43 -0.05 -1.89 13.71
CA THR A 43 1.18 -2.56 14.15
C THR A 43 2.14 -1.64 14.90
N TYR A 44 2.27 -0.38 14.48
CA TYR A 44 3.32 0.53 14.94
C TYR A 44 2.79 1.85 15.50
N LYS A 45 1.48 2.10 15.45
CA LYS A 45 0.84 3.37 15.85
C LYS A 45 1.40 4.59 15.12
N ILE A 46 1.89 4.39 13.90
CA ILE A 46 2.39 5.48 13.06
C ILE A 46 1.19 6.27 12.52
N VAL A 47 1.25 7.59 12.72
CA VAL A 47 0.22 8.54 12.32
C VAL A 47 0.75 9.61 11.35
N ASP A 48 2.05 9.61 11.05
CA ASP A 48 2.75 10.53 10.15
C ASP A 48 3.75 9.75 9.27
N ALA A 49 3.77 10.00 7.96
CA ALA A 49 4.65 9.31 7.03
C ALA A 49 6.14 9.55 7.34
N LYS A 50 6.50 10.65 8.00
CA LYS A 50 7.90 10.95 8.36
C LYS A 50 8.51 9.93 9.33
N ASP A 51 7.66 9.27 10.11
CA ASP A 51 8.07 8.31 11.14
C ASP A 51 8.17 6.88 10.58
N VAL A 52 7.80 6.67 9.31
CA VAL A 52 7.89 5.37 8.64
C VAL A 52 9.35 5.01 8.36
N LYS A 53 9.75 3.83 8.85
CA LYS A 53 11.10 3.30 8.68
C LYS A 53 11.15 2.15 7.66
N GLU A 54 12.34 1.92 7.12
CA GLU A 54 12.62 0.93 6.07
C GLU A 54 12.26 -0.51 6.49
N ASP A 55 12.47 -0.84 7.77
CA ASP A 55 12.12 -2.13 8.38
C ASP A 55 10.61 -2.34 8.48
N MET A 56 9.81 -1.30 8.77
CA MET A 56 8.35 -1.38 8.78
C MET A 56 7.81 -1.76 7.39
N ILE A 57 8.39 -1.22 6.32
CA ILE A 57 8.02 -1.60 4.95
C ILE A 57 8.40 -3.06 4.68
N ARG A 58 9.60 -3.50 5.09
CA ARG A 58 9.98 -4.93 4.97
C ARG A 58 9.02 -5.85 5.71
N ASN A 59 8.65 -5.48 6.93
CA ASN A 59 7.71 -6.25 7.73
C ASN A 59 6.32 -6.28 7.09
N TYR A 60 5.87 -5.17 6.48
CA TYR A 60 4.64 -5.15 5.70
C TYR A 60 4.70 -6.10 4.49
N ILE A 61 5.81 -6.12 3.75
CA ILE A 61 6.00 -7.05 2.64
C ILE A 61 5.96 -8.51 3.11
N ARG A 62 6.64 -8.84 4.23
CA ARG A 62 6.59 -10.18 4.84
C ARG A 62 5.16 -10.56 5.24
N TYR A 63 4.47 -9.64 5.91
CA TYR A 63 3.06 -9.80 6.29
C TYR A 63 2.15 -10.07 5.07
N LEU A 64 2.36 -9.38 3.94
CA LEU A 64 1.63 -9.65 2.70
C LEU A 64 1.93 -11.04 2.09
N GLN A 65 3.13 -11.57 2.30
CA GLN A 65 3.52 -12.91 1.83
C GLN A 65 2.90 -14.03 2.70
N GLU A 66 2.72 -13.77 3.99
CA GLU A 66 2.20 -14.72 4.96
C GLU A 66 0.66 -14.73 4.99
N ARG A 67 0.01 -13.59 4.77
CA ARG A 67 -1.45 -13.49 4.81
C ARG A 67 -2.13 -14.07 3.57
N GLY A 68 -3.33 -14.62 3.77
CA GLY A 68 -4.23 -15.00 2.69
C GLY A 68 -4.89 -13.79 2.01
N LYS A 69 -5.28 -13.94 0.74
CA LYS A 69 -6.08 -12.99 -0.03
C LYS A 69 -7.43 -12.70 0.67
N TYR A 70 -7.86 -11.45 0.58
CA TYR A 70 -9.13 -10.91 1.12
C TYR A 70 -9.40 -11.09 2.62
N THR A 71 -8.40 -11.54 3.40
CA THR A 71 -8.50 -11.66 4.87
C THR A 71 -8.64 -10.29 5.56
N ILE A 72 -8.17 -9.21 4.92
CA ILE A 72 -8.15 -7.85 5.47
C ILE A 72 -8.60 -6.87 4.40
N THR A 73 -9.56 -6.02 4.75
CA THR A 73 -10.11 -4.95 3.91
C THR A 73 -9.75 -3.59 4.50
N ALA A 74 -9.59 -2.58 3.63
CA ALA A 74 -9.37 -1.20 4.09
C ALA A 74 -10.64 -0.59 4.72
N ASP A 75 -11.81 -1.09 4.32
CA ASP A 75 -13.11 -0.72 4.87
C ASP A 75 -13.88 -2.01 5.19
N GLU A 76 -14.26 -2.20 6.46
CA GLU A 76 -15.02 -3.39 6.89
C GLU A 76 -16.42 -3.44 6.30
N ARG A 77 -17.03 -2.29 5.95
CA ARG A 77 -18.34 -2.23 5.29
C ARG A 77 -18.31 -2.92 3.94
N THR A 78 -17.17 -2.89 3.25
CA THR A 78 -16.99 -3.58 1.96
C THR A 78 -17.02 -5.11 2.08
N LYS A 79 -16.77 -5.69 3.27
CA LYS A 79 -16.90 -7.13 3.50
C LYS A 79 -18.36 -7.57 3.42
N MET A 80 -19.27 -6.76 3.98
CA MET A 80 -20.70 -7.04 3.98
C MET A 80 -21.36 -6.86 2.61
N ILE A 81 -20.69 -6.17 1.67
CA ILE A 81 -21.21 -5.91 0.32
C ILE A 81 -20.61 -6.90 -0.69
N ASN A 82 -19.29 -7.11 -0.61
CA ASN A 82 -18.57 -7.89 -1.63
C ASN A 82 -18.39 -9.37 -1.26
N PHE A 83 -18.89 -9.80 -0.09
CA PHE A 83 -18.83 -11.16 0.45
C PHE A 83 -17.54 -11.88 0.06
N PRO A 84 -16.37 -11.36 0.47
CA PRO A 84 -15.08 -11.85 -0.02
C PRO A 84 -14.86 -13.34 0.29
N ASP A 85 -15.50 -13.84 1.34
CA ASP A 85 -15.45 -15.25 1.78
C ASP A 85 -16.05 -16.21 0.74
N ASN A 86 -16.92 -15.73 -0.15
CA ASN A 86 -17.51 -16.52 -1.23
C ASN A 86 -16.60 -16.62 -2.48
N ARG A 87 -15.42 -16.00 -2.47
CA ARG A 87 -14.49 -16.10 -3.60
C ARG A 87 -13.72 -17.41 -3.56
N GLU A 88 -13.59 -18.03 -4.71
CA GLU A 88 -12.80 -19.25 -4.89
C GLU A 88 -11.31 -19.07 -4.54
N ASP A 89 -10.79 -17.84 -4.61
CA ASP A 89 -9.41 -17.50 -4.23
C ASP A 89 -9.29 -16.85 -2.84
N TYR A 90 -10.34 -16.90 -2.03
CA TYR A 90 -10.30 -16.49 -0.64
C TYR A 90 -9.24 -17.28 0.14
N GLY A 91 -8.46 -16.59 0.99
CA GLY A 91 -7.41 -17.21 1.80
C GLY A 91 -6.18 -17.71 1.02
N LYS A 92 -6.23 -17.81 -0.32
CA LYS A 92 -5.06 -18.19 -1.13
C LYS A 92 -3.94 -17.16 -0.98
N LYS A 93 -2.67 -17.54 -1.17
CA LYS A 93 -1.53 -16.62 -1.06
C LYS A 93 -1.64 -15.45 -2.05
N ILE A 94 -1.25 -14.25 -1.62
CA ILE A 94 -1.14 -13.09 -2.50
C ILE A 94 -0.01 -13.35 -3.50
N SER A 95 -0.25 -13.08 -4.79
CA SER A 95 0.76 -13.30 -5.81
C SER A 95 1.94 -12.34 -5.63
N VAL A 96 3.15 -12.81 -5.96
CA VAL A 96 4.36 -11.97 -5.95
C VAL A 96 4.20 -10.72 -6.82
N ALA A 97 3.48 -10.84 -7.95
CA ALA A 97 3.18 -9.72 -8.83
C ALA A 97 2.32 -8.65 -8.13
N THR A 98 1.29 -9.07 -7.37
CA THR A 98 0.45 -8.16 -6.58
C THR A 98 1.26 -7.47 -5.49
N ILE A 99 2.13 -8.20 -4.78
CA ILE A 99 2.99 -7.62 -3.72
C ILE A 99 3.96 -6.61 -4.33
N ASN A 100 4.57 -6.92 -5.48
CA ASN A 100 5.44 -5.99 -6.20
C ASN A 100 4.68 -4.74 -6.68
N ASN A 101 3.41 -4.88 -7.08
CA ASN A 101 2.55 -3.74 -7.41
C ASN A 101 2.28 -2.87 -6.18
N TYR A 102 2.01 -3.48 -5.02
CA TYR A 102 1.84 -2.74 -3.78
C TYR A 102 3.11 -1.96 -3.41
N LEU A 103 4.28 -2.61 -3.49
CA LEU A 103 5.56 -1.94 -3.24
C LEU A 103 5.82 -0.79 -4.22
N ARG A 104 5.46 -0.95 -5.50
CA ARG A 104 5.58 0.12 -6.51
C ARG A 104 4.72 1.32 -6.13
N ASN A 105 3.46 1.11 -5.77
CA ASN A 105 2.55 2.18 -5.39
C ASN A 105 3.04 2.91 -4.12
N ILE A 106 3.53 2.16 -3.11
CA ILE A 106 4.15 2.74 -1.90
C ILE A 106 5.38 3.58 -2.26
N LYS A 107 6.23 3.13 -3.19
CA LYS A 107 7.38 3.91 -3.67
C LYS A 107 6.97 5.23 -4.31
N VAL A 108 5.92 5.22 -5.14
CA VAL A 108 5.43 6.45 -5.80
C VAL A 108 4.96 7.46 -4.75
N PHE A 109 4.22 7.02 -3.73
CA PHE A 109 3.81 7.88 -2.61
C PHE A 109 4.99 8.51 -1.86
N PHE A 110 5.98 7.71 -1.45
CA PHE A 110 7.14 8.24 -0.74
C PHE A 110 8.08 9.08 -1.62
N ASN A 111 8.07 8.88 -2.95
CA ASN A 111 8.74 9.79 -3.87
C ASN A 111 8.06 11.16 -3.88
N PHE A 112 6.73 11.20 -3.97
CA PHE A 112 5.96 12.43 -3.87
C PHE A 112 6.26 13.17 -2.56
N LEU A 113 6.24 12.48 -1.41
CA LEU A 113 6.53 13.13 -0.12
C LEU A 113 7.95 13.73 -0.04
N VAL A 114 8.93 13.14 -0.72
CA VAL A 114 10.28 13.73 -0.82
C VAL A 114 10.29 14.93 -1.77
N GLU A 115 9.64 14.81 -2.93
CA GLU A 115 9.54 15.88 -3.93
C GLU A 115 8.93 17.16 -3.33
N PHE A 116 7.88 17.01 -2.53
CA PHE A 116 7.17 18.10 -1.85
C PHE A 116 7.76 18.45 -0.48
N ARG A 117 8.90 17.85 -0.11
CA ARG A 117 9.63 18.11 1.16
C ARG A 117 8.83 17.83 2.44
N GLU A 118 7.76 17.02 2.36
CA GLU A 118 7.05 16.50 3.53
C GLU A 118 7.95 15.57 4.36
N ILE A 119 8.86 14.85 3.70
CA ILE A 119 9.88 14.03 4.37
C ILE A 119 11.26 14.25 3.75
N ARG A 120 12.31 14.07 4.56
CA ARG A 120 13.70 14.25 4.12
C ARG A 120 14.25 13.03 3.37
N ASN A 121 13.87 11.83 3.78
CA ASN A 121 14.44 10.58 3.27
C ASN A 121 13.32 9.64 2.85
N ASN A 122 13.43 9.08 1.65
CA ASN A 122 12.48 8.06 1.19
C ASN A 122 12.81 6.70 1.86
N PRO A 123 11.93 6.15 2.72
CA PRO A 123 12.15 4.89 3.44
C PRO A 123 12.08 3.65 2.54
N THR A 124 11.66 3.81 1.28
CA THR A 124 11.54 2.71 0.30
C THR A 124 12.81 2.47 -0.54
N LYS A 125 13.86 3.32 -0.38
CA LYS A 125 15.05 3.35 -1.24
C LYS A 125 15.73 1.99 -1.41
N LYS A 126 15.82 1.20 -0.34
CA LYS A 126 16.52 -0.10 -0.35
C LYS A 126 15.59 -1.30 -0.57
N ASN A 127 14.28 -1.10 -0.66
CA ASN A 127 13.32 -2.17 -0.85
C ASN A 127 13.30 -2.60 -2.33
N LYS A 128 13.84 -3.78 -2.64
CA LYS A 128 13.83 -4.35 -3.99
C LYS A 128 12.54 -5.14 -4.21
N SER A 129 12.10 -5.19 -5.46
CA SER A 129 11.01 -6.08 -5.87
C SER A 129 11.38 -7.53 -5.58
N ILE A 130 10.41 -8.32 -5.14
CA ILE A 130 10.56 -9.76 -4.94
C ILE A 130 10.75 -10.40 -6.33
N LYS A 131 11.77 -11.24 -6.48
CA LYS A 131 12.03 -11.97 -7.73
C LYS A 131 10.88 -12.96 -7.97
N THR A 132 10.25 -12.89 -9.14
CA THR A 132 9.36 -13.94 -9.63
C THR A 132 10.22 -15.04 -10.26
N GLY A 133 9.95 -16.32 -9.98
CA GLY A 133 10.52 -17.40 -10.77
C GLY A 133 10.21 -17.16 -12.26
N LYS A 134 11.17 -17.46 -13.15
CA LYS A 134 10.96 -17.30 -14.60
C LYS A 134 9.67 -18.02 -14.97
N LYS A 135 8.73 -17.33 -15.64
CA LYS A 135 7.70 -18.03 -16.40
C LYS A 135 8.46 -18.85 -17.45
N VAL A 136 8.38 -20.17 -17.34
CA VAL A 136 8.72 -21.04 -18.46
C VAL A 136 7.54 -20.84 -19.43
N SER A 137 7.78 -20.04 -20.46
CA SER A 137 6.89 -19.96 -21.63
C SER A 137 7.06 -21.19 -22.49
#